data_AF-A0A953TV18-F1
#
_entry.id   AF-A0A953TV18-F1
#
_cell.length_a   1.000
_cell.length_b   1.000
_cell.length_c   1.000
_cell.angle_alpha   90.00
_cell.angle_beta   90.00
_cell.angle_gamma   90.00
#
_symmetry.space_group_name_H-M   'P 1'
#
loop_
_entity.id
_entity.type
_entity.pdbx_description
1 polymer ?
#
loop_
_entity_poly.entity_id
_entity_poly.type
_entity_poly.pdbx_seq_one_letter_code
_entity_poly.pdbx_strand_id
1 'polypeptide(L)'
;MRAIVRGSVVLAMAGILLAAGQDTKPAQSVSDAFIKAIVDNDFQAYKTRVSTKLLDEFAKNPKNCKIQRWWDSARAELEKHHAKWEYKGVKTNMPKIIDLEYKRTMDSGESVVMIELVKEGEKWLVDSAGSL
;
A
#
# COMPACT_ATOMS: atom_id res chain seq x y z
N MET A 1 -19.37 -66.40 6.48
CA MET A 1 -17.92 -66.14 6.60
C MET A 1 -17.52 -65.03 5.64
N ARG A 2 -16.87 -63.98 6.18
CA ARG A 2 -15.84 -63.10 5.59
C ARG A 2 -16.10 -62.32 4.28
N ALA A 3 -16.23 -60.98 4.41
CA ALA A 3 -15.42 -59.90 3.76
C ALA A 3 -16.16 -58.53 3.84
N ILE A 4 -15.87 -57.64 4.81
CA ILE A 4 -15.05 -56.39 4.68
C ILE A 4 -15.58 -55.45 3.57
N VAL A 5 -16.47 -54.51 3.87
CA VAL A 5 -16.21 -53.08 4.21
C VAL A 5 -15.27 -52.37 3.22
N ARG A 6 -15.78 -51.40 2.46
CA ARG A 6 -15.11 -50.10 2.17
C ARG A 6 -15.97 -49.25 1.24
N GLY A 7 -16.63 -48.26 1.83
CA GLY A 7 -17.39 -47.24 1.11
C GLY A 7 -17.75 -46.12 2.07
N SER A 8 -16.78 -45.66 2.86
CA SER A 8 -16.93 -44.45 3.66
C SER A 8 -17.13 -43.27 2.70
N VAL A 9 -18.38 -42.88 2.51
CA VAL A 9 -18.72 -41.56 1.97
C VAL A 9 -18.28 -40.57 3.04
N VAL A 10 -17.04 -40.10 2.91
CA VAL A 10 -16.57 -38.95 3.66
C VAL A 10 -17.37 -37.76 3.13
N LEU A 11 -18.39 -37.39 3.90
CA LEU A 11 -19.04 -36.11 3.81
C LEU A 11 -17.96 -35.07 4.13
N ALA A 12 -17.31 -34.54 3.09
CA ALA A 12 -16.33 -33.49 3.24
C ALA A 12 -17.03 -32.30 3.89
N MET A 13 -16.65 -32.01 5.13
CA MET A 13 -17.10 -30.86 5.90
C MET A 13 -16.94 -29.61 5.02
N ALA A 14 -18.04 -28.91 4.80
CA ALA A 14 -18.02 -27.53 4.36
C ALA A 14 -17.35 -26.71 5.48
N GLY A 15 -16.03 -26.63 5.43
CA GLY A 15 -15.26 -25.76 6.29
C GLY A 15 -15.71 -24.33 6.05
N ILE A 16 -16.08 -23.66 7.13
CA ILE A 16 -16.30 -22.22 7.18
C ILE A 16 -15.04 -21.59 6.56
N LEU A 17 -15.15 -21.05 5.35
CA LEU A 17 -14.15 -20.16 4.78
C LEU A 17 -14.15 -18.92 5.68
N LEU A 18 -13.30 -18.93 6.72
CA LEU A 18 -12.73 -17.69 7.21
C LEU A 18 -12.23 -16.98 5.96
N ALA A 19 -12.78 -15.80 5.66
CA ALA A 19 -12.30 -14.99 4.56
C ALA A 19 -10.78 -14.87 4.73
N ALA A 20 -10.03 -15.59 3.90
CA ALA A 20 -8.59 -15.56 3.95
C ALA A 20 -8.20 -14.09 3.77
N GLY A 21 -7.43 -13.55 4.71
CA GLY A 21 -6.93 -12.18 4.60
C GLY A 21 -6.32 -12.00 3.21
N GLN A 22 -6.77 -10.98 2.48
CA GLN A 22 -6.27 -10.70 1.15
C GLN A 22 -4.75 -10.58 1.19
N ASP A 23 -4.07 -11.14 0.18
CA ASP A 23 -2.62 -10.99 0.03
C ASP A 23 -2.26 -9.50 -0.13
N THR A 24 -1.55 -8.96 0.86
CA THR A 24 -1.17 -7.55 0.91
C THR A 24 0.20 -7.29 0.28
N LYS A 25 0.96 -8.33 -0.10
CA LYS A 25 2.29 -8.19 -0.71
C LYS A 25 2.29 -7.32 -1.97
N PRO A 26 1.31 -7.41 -2.89
CA PRO A 26 1.29 -6.54 -4.05
C PRO A 26 1.11 -5.06 -3.68
N ALA A 27 0.26 -4.75 -2.70
CA ALA A 27 0.07 -3.39 -2.21
C ALA A 27 1.33 -2.87 -1.51
N GLN A 28 1.96 -3.70 -0.68
CA GLN A 28 3.25 -3.35 -0.05
C GLN A 28 4.32 -3.03 -1.11
N SER A 29 4.44 -3.86 -2.15
CA SER A 29 5.39 -3.61 -3.23
C SER A 29 5.15 -2.29 -3.98
N VAL A 30 3.88 -1.89 -4.17
CA VAL A 30 3.54 -0.60 -4.78
C VAL A 30 3.94 0.56 -3.87
N SER A 31 3.65 0.46 -2.57
CA SER A 31 4.00 1.48 -1.59
C SER A 31 5.52 1.63 -1.40
N ASP A 32 6.25 0.52 -1.36
CA ASP A 32 7.72 0.53 -1.30
C ASP A 32 8.32 1.15 -2.56
N ALA A 33 7.78 0.83 -3.75
CA ALA A 33 8.21 1.45 -5.00
C ALA A 33 7.89 2.95 -5.05
N PHE A 34 6.77 3.37 -4.46
CA PHE A 34 6.37 4.76 -4.35
C PHE A 34 7.31 5.56 -3.45
N ILE A 35 7.65 5.06 -2.26
CA ILE A 35 8.67 5.67 -1.38
C ILE A 35 10.04 5.69 -2.06
N LYS A 36 10.42 4.58 -2.72
CA LYS A 36 11.69 4.51 -3.44
C LYS A 36 11.80 5.58 -4.52
N ALA A 37 10.73 5.86 -5.26
CA ALA A 37 10.73 6.93 -6.26
C ALA A 37 10.99 8.32 -5.66
N ILE A 38 10.53 8.58 -4.43
CA ILE A 38 10.83 9.83 -3.69
C ILE A 38 12.32 9.91 -3.35
N VAL A 39 12.86 8.81 -2.81
CA VAL A 39 14.27 8.70 -2.43
C VAL A 39 15.18 8.86 -3.64
N ASP A 40 14.84 8.22 -4.75
CA ASP A 40 15.57 8.28 -6.02
C ASP A 40 15.38 9.60 -6.78
N ASN A 41 14.54 10.52 -6.29
CA ASN A 41 14.16 11.77 -6.96
C ASN A 41 13.51 11.57 -8.35
N ASP A 42 12.79 10.47 -8.56
CA ASP A 42 12.08 10.17 -9.80
C ASP A 42 10.59 10.49 -9.70
N PHE A 43 10.22 11.72 -10.05
CA PHE A 43 8.83 12.17 -10.04
C PHE A 43 7.94 11.44 -11.06
N GLN A 44 8.50 10.93 -12.17
CA GLN A 44 7.70 10.21 -13.15
C GLN A 44 7.33 8.82 -12.62
N ALA A 45 8.30 8.09 -12.06
CA ALA A 45 8.05 6.82 -11.41
C ALA A 45 7.06 6.96 -10.24
N TYR A 46 7.19 8.02 -9.44
CA TYR A 46 6.27 8.35 -8.35
C TYR A 46 4.82 8.50 -8.84
N LYS A 47 4.59 9.28 -9.91
CA LYS A 47 3.24 9.46 -10.48
C LYS A 47 2.64 8.17 -11.01
N THR A 48 3.42 7.25 -11.56
CA THR A 48 2.85 5.98 -12.08
C THR A 48 2.23 5.08 -11.01
N ARG A 49 2.46 5.38 -9.72
CA ARG A 49 2.00 4.57 -8.59
C ARG A 49 0.80 5.14 -7.86
N VAL A 50 0.33 6.33 -8.23
CA VAL A 50 -0.85 6.97 -7.63
C VAL A 50 -2.13 6.61 -8.38
N SER A 51 -3.28 6.75 -7.71
CA SER A 51 -4.59 6.46 -8.28
C SER A 51 -4.91 7.34 -9.50
N THR A 52 -5.74 6.83 -10.40
CA THR A 52 -6.12 7.58 -11.62
C THR A 52 -6.82 8.89 -11.25
N LYS A 53 -7.63 8.88 -10.18
CA LYS A 53 -8.28 10.06 -9.62
C LYS A 53 -7.27 11.16 -9.27
N LEU A 54 -6.18 10.81 -8.60
CA LEU A 54 -5.15 11.77 -8.23
C LEU A 54 -4.37 12.28 -9.46
N LEU A 55 -4.14 11.42 -10.46
CA LEU A 55 -3.54 11.83 -11.73
C LEU A 55 -4.40 12.83 -12.49
N ASP A 56 -5.72 12.64 -12.50
CA ASP A 56 -6.67 13.58 -13.08
C ASP A 56 -6.67 14.93 -12.34
N GLU A 57 -6.55 14.92 -11.00
CA GLU A 57 -6.38 16.13 -10.20
C GLU A 57 -5.06 16.85 -10.57
N PHE A 58 -3.96 16.12 -10.71
CA PHE A 58 -2.67 16.68 -11.12
C PHE A 58 -2.72 17.25 -12.54
N ALA A 59 -3.39 16.59 -13.48
CA ALA A 59 -3.54 17.08 -14.85
C ALA A 59 -4.31 18.42 -14.90
N LYS A 60 -5.28 18.63 -14.00
CA LYS A 60 -6.04 19.88 -13.90
C LYS A 60 -5.27 20.98 -13.17
N ASN A 61 -4.52 20.63 -12.12
CA ASN A 61 -3.78 21.59 -11.31
C ASN A 61 -2.45 21.01 -10.80
N PRO A 62 -1.39 21.00 -11.61
CA PRO A 62 -0.16 20.29 -11.28
C PRO A 62 0.60 20.92 -10.10
N LYS A 63 0.43 22.21 -9.84
CA LYS A 63 1.13 22.92 -8.76
C LYS A 63 0.42 22.87 -7.40
N ASN A 64 -0.88 22.56 -7.38
CA ASN A 64 -1.69 22.64 -6.16
C ASN A 64 -2.60 21.42 -5.97
N CYS A 65 -2.04 20.23 -6.17
CA CYS A 65 -2.72 18.96 -5.95
C CYS A 65 -2.02 18.14 -4.85
N LYS A 66 -2.68 17.08 -4.40
CA LYS A 66 -2.18 16.20 -3.33
C LYS A 66 -0.84 15.55 -3.69
N ILE A 67 -0.74 15.01 -4.91
CA ILE A 67 0.47 14.34 -5.42
C ILE A 67 1.71 15.23 -5.28
N GLN A 68 1.60 16.50 -5.72
CA GLN A 68 2.69 17.46 -5.69
C GLN A 68 3.03 17.86 -4.25
N ARG A 69 2.02 18.11 -3.41
CA ARG A 69 2.24 18.48 -2.00
C ARG A 69 2.95 17.37 -1.21
N TRP A 70 2.56 16.12 -1.43
CA TRP A 70 3.24 14.97 -0.81
C TRP A 70 4.67 14.82 -1.30
N TRP A 71 4.89 15.02 -2.61
CA TRP A 71 6.23 15.01 -3.18
C TRP A 71 7.11 16.09 -2.56
N ASP A 72 6.64 17.34 -2.56
CA ASP A 72 7.39 18.47 -2.03
C ASP A 72 7.69 18.31 -0.53
N SER A 73 6.71 17.82 0.25
CA SER A 73 6.87 17.51 1.68
C SER A 73 7.94 16.44 1.90
N ALA A 74 7.79 15.28 1.25
CA ALA A 74 8.72 14.17 1.44
C ALA A 74 10.13 14.50 0.93
N ARG A 75 10.26 15.30 -0.13
CA ARG A 75 11.55 15.81 -0.61
C ARG A 75 12.19 16.78 0.38
N ALA A 76 11.42 17.71 0.94
CA ALA A 76 11.93 18.63 1.94
C ALA A 76 12.42 17.89 3.19
N GLU A 77 11.69 16.87 3.63
CA GLU A 77 12.04 16.03 4.78
C GLU A 77 13.28 15.17 4.50
N LEU A 78 13.41 14.63 3.28
CA LEU A 78 14.59 13.87 2.87
C LEU A 78 15.84 14.75 2.77
N GLU A 79 15.73 15.94 2.17
CA GLU A 79 16.86 16.84 1.92
C GLU A 79 17.33 17.56 3.18
N LYS A 80 16.42 17.94 4.08
CA LYS A 80 16.74 18.73 5.29
C LYS A 80 16.94 17.89 6.53
N HIS A 81 16.21 16.79 6.66
CA HIS A 81 16.14 15.99 7.89
C HIS A 81 16.55 14.54 7.70
N HIS A 82 17.14 14.21 6.54
CA HIS A 82 17.61 12.87 6.17
C HIS A 82 16.58 11.77 6.43
N ALA A 83 15.32 12.07 6.11
CA ALA A 83 14.20 11.19 6.40
C ALA A 83 14.39 9.78 5.83
N LYS A 84 14.09 8.77 6.66
CA LYS A 84 14.08 7.36 6.30
C LYS A 84 12.71 6.78 6.58
N TRP A 85 12.19 5.95 5.68
CA TRP A 85 10.91 5.28 5.86
C TRP A 85 11.12 3.77 5.96
N GLU A 86 10.55 3.16 7.00
CA GLU A 86 10.58 1.72 7.25
C GLU A 86 9.16 1.18 7.34
N TYR A 87 8.86 0.14 6.56
CA TYR A 87 7.58 -0.55 6.67
C TYR A 87 7.40 -1.18 8.07
N LYS A 88 6.22 -1.00 8.67
CA LYS A 88 5.87 -1.56 9.98
C LYS A 88 4.79 -2.62 9.90
N GLY A 89 3.77 -2.44 9.06
CA GLY A 89 2.71 -3.43 8.96
C GLY A 89 1.49 -2.95 8.18
N VAL A 90 0.48 -3.81 8.16
CA VAL A 90 -0.84 -3.52 7.60
C VAL A 90 -1.76 -3.10 8.73
N LYS A 91 -2.34 -1.90 8.63
CA LYS A 91 -3.34 -1.40 9.60
C LYS A 91 -4.75 -1.79 9.20
N THR A 92 -5.07 -1.67 7.91
CA THR A 92 -6.37 -1.99 7.33
C THR A 92 -6.19 -2.92 6.14
N ASN A 93 -6.94 -4.02 6.08
CA ASN A 93 -6.93 -4.96 4.96
C ASN A 93 -8.37 -5.22 4.48
N MET A 94 -8.87 -4.35 3.61
CA MET A 94 -10.17 -4.49 2.96
C MET A 94 -10.00 -4.93 1.49
N PRO A 95 -11.03 -5.54 0.86
CA PRO A 95 -10.94 -6.11 -0.50
C PRO A 95 -10.52 -5.13 -1.61
N LYS A 96 -10.63 -3.82 -1.38
CA LYS A 96 -10.26 -2.77 -2.34
C LYS A 96 -9.37 -1.69 -1.74
N ILE A 97 -9.10 -1.74 -0.44
CA ILE A 97 -8.39 -0.68 0.28
C ILE A 97 -7.45 -1.36 1.28
N ILE A 98 -6.18 -0.99 1.24
CA ILE A 98 -5.18 -1.44 2.21
C ILE A 98 -4.49 -0.20 2.77
N ASP A 99 -4.45 -0.10 4.10
CA ASP A 99 -3.65 0.92 4.78
C ASP A 99 -2.36 0.29 5.28
N LEU A 100 -1.23 0.82 4.82
CA LEU A 100 0.10 0.42 5.23
C LEU A 100 0.70 1.45 6.16
N GLU A 101 1.35 0.96 7.20
CA GLU A 101 2.01 1.78 8.20
C GLU A 101 3.52 1.79 7.95
N TYR A 102 4.09 2.99 7.88
CA TYR A 102 5.52 3.24 7.79
C TYR A 102 5.97 4.08 8.97
N LYS A 103 7.15 3.77 9.49
CA LYS A 103 7.85 4.63 10.42
C LYS A 103 8.78 5.54 9.64
N ARG A 104 8.57 6.85 9.76
CA ARG A 104 9.47 7.89 9.27
C ARG A 104 10.40 8.31 10.40
N THR A 105 11.70 8.13 10.23
CA THR A 105 12.73 8.59 11.17
C THR A 105 13.48 9.76 10.55
N MET A 106 13.62 10.84 11.32
CA MET A 106 14.25 12.10 10.92
C MET A 106 15.08 12.65 12.08
N ASP A 107 15.87 13.69 11.84
CA ASP A 107 16.69 14.31 12.90
C ASP A 107 15.87 14.83 14.09
N SER A 108 14.62 15.24 13.85
CA SER A 108 13.71 15.75 14.87
C SER A 108 12.94 14.67 15.65
N GLY A 109 13.10 13.40 15.27
CA GLY A 109 12.43 12.27 15.92
C GLY A 109 11.73 11.32 14.94
N GLU A 110 10.82 10.52 15.48
CA GLU A 110 10.15 9.46 14.76
C GLU A 110 8.65 9.78 14.62
N SER A 111 8.07 9.43 13.48
CA SER A 111 6.65 9.64 13.21
C SER A 111 6.09 8.46 12.43
N VAL A 112 4.79 8.20 12.57
CA VAL A 112 4.09 7.15 11.84
C VAL A 112 3.39 7.78 10.63
N VAL A 113 3.67 7.24 9.45
CA VAL A 113 3.09 7.63 8.16
C VAL A 113 2.18 6.51 7.67
N MET A 114 0.96 6.88 7.30
CA MET A 114 -0.01 5.95 6.72
C MET A 114 -0.06 6.15 5.21
N ILE A 115 0.07 5.07 4.45
CA ILE A 115 -0.11 5.04 3.01
C ILE A 115 -1.31 4.15 2.70
N GLU A 116 -2.36 4.77 2.16
CA GLU A 116 -3.57 4.09 1.70
C GLU A 116 -3.40 3.71 0.23
N LEU A 117 -3.62 2.44 -0.06
CA LEU A 117 -3.66 1.90 -1.40
C LEU A 117 -5.06 1.43 -1.74
N VAL A 118 -5.50 1.79 -2.93
CA VAL A 118 -6.76 1.34 -3.51
C VAL A 118 -6.50 0.41 -4.68
N LYS A 119 -7.41 -0.55 -4.87
CA LYS A 119 -7.37 -1.47 -6.00
C LYS A 119 -8.18 -0.91 -7.17
N GLU A 120 -7.50 -0.47 -8.21
CA GLU A 120 -8.09 -0.06 -9.49
C GLU A 120 -7.91 -1.19 -10.52
N GLY A 121 -8.98 -1.95 -10.75
CA GLY A 121 -8.93 -3.15 -11.58
C GLY A 121 -8.02 -4.23 -10.97
N GLU A 122 -6.92 -4.55 -11.66
CA GLU A 122 -5.93 -5.53 -11.19
C GLU A 122 -4.73 -4.88 -10.48
N LYS A 123 -4.63 -3.55 -10.46
CA LYS A 123 -3.49 -2.82 -9.92
C LYS A 123 -3.81 -2.20 -8.56
N TRP A 124 -2.84 -2.23 -7.67
CA TRP A 124 -2.84 -1.41 -6.46
C TRP A 124 -2.18 -0.08 -6.76
N LEU A 125 -2.78 1.01 -6.28
CA LEU A 125 -2.30 2.37 -6.48
C LEU A 125 -2.48 3.16 -5.18
N VAL A 126 -1.59 4.12 -4.93
CA VAL A 126 -1.65 4.99 -3.75
C VAL A 126 -2.76 6.03 -3.95
N ASP A 127 -3.76 6.06 -3.05
CA ASP A 127 -4.82 7.09 -3.05
C ASP A 127 -4.65 8.12 -1.94
N SER A 128 -3.92 7.77 -0.89
CA SER A 128 -3.55 8.70 0.17
C SER A 128 -2.18 8.38 0.71
N ALA A 129 -1.39 9.42 0.95
CA ALA A 129 -0.05 9.29 1.51
C ALA A 129 0.15 10.18 2.74
N GLY A 130 -0.93 10.35 3.52
CA GLY A 130 -0.92 10.91 4.87
C GLY A 130 -0.05 12.16 5.07
N SER A 131 0.76 12.14 6.13
CA SER A 131 1.72 13.17 6.53
C SER A 131 3.14 12.84 6.04
N LEU A 132 3.27 12.44 4.77
CA LEU A 132 4.54 12.11 4.13
C LEU A 132 5.66 13.13 4.37
#